data_AF-A0AAV0WF41-F1
#
_entry.id   AF-A0AAV0WF41-F1
#
_cell.length_a   1.000
_cell.length_b   1.000
_cell.length_c   1.000
_cell.angle_alpha   90.00
_cell.angle_beta   90.00
_cell.angle_gamma   90.00
#
_symmetry.space_group_name_H-M   'P 1'
#
loop_
_entity.id
_entity.type
_entity.pdbx_description
1 polymer ?
#
loop_
_entity_poly.entity_id
_entity_poly.type
_entity_poly.pdbx_seq_one_letter_code
_entity_poly.pdbx_strand_id
1 'polypeptide(L)'
;MPKQILDSENIRRRFRMSSYHMKKKLSTFMVTMPVSMNMGWNQLHMNLAEFTITSFNTTYVETVCIKVHANCRLRRIYFSDQLYIDDQLPKSYINRMHRTIDLREEPKYLMRKKAANVDKKSTTDKL
;
A
#
# COMPACT_ATOMS: atom_id res chain seq x y z
N MET A 1 23.70 7.59 -9.58
CA MET A 1 22.46 7.22 -8.84
C MET A 1 21.37 8.24 -9.14
N PRO A 2 20.18 7.86 -9.63
CA PRO A 2 19.19 8.84 -10.10
C PRO A 2 18.64 9.69 -8.95
N LYS A 3 18.51 10.97 -9.23
CA LYS A 3 18.00 11.99 -8.32
C LYS A 3 16.49 12.13 -8.57
N GLN A 4 15.71 12.34 -7.51
CA GLN A 4 14.25 12.12 -7.57
C GLN A 4 13.46 13.43 -7.64
N ILE A 5 13.96 14.50 -7.04
CA ILE A 5 13.25 15.78 -6.92
C ILE A 5 14.19 16.93 -7.27
N LEU A 6 13.64 17.97 -7.87
CA LEU A 6 14.30 19.26 -8.09
C LEU A 6 13.76 20.30 -7.10
N ASP A 7 14.66 21.09 -6.53
CA ASP A 7 14.32 22.21 -5.66
C ASP A 7 14.53 23.57 -6.35
N SER A 8 14.16 24.65 -5.65
CA SER A 8 14.30 26.04 -6.10
C SER A 8 15.74 26.49 -6.34
N GLU A 9 16.73 25.82 -5.74
CA GLU A 9 18.15 26.09 -5.96
C GLU A 9 18.70 25.33 -7.18
N ASN A 10 17.81 24.68 -7.94
CA ASN A 10 18.17 23.81 -9.06
C ASN A 10 19.05 22.61 -8.63
N ILE A 11 18.98 22.23 -7.34
CA ILE A 11 19.67 21.10 -6.77
C ILE A 11 18.73 19.91 -6.77
N ARG A 12 19.21 18.83 -7.39
CA ARG A 12 18.48 17.57 -7.43
C ARG A 12 18.74 16.74 -6.17
N ARG A 13 17.69 16.39 -5.43
CA ARG A 13 17.75 15.68 -4.14
C ARG A 13 16.97 14.37 -4.15
N ARG A 14 17.04 13.61 -3.06
CA ARG A 14 16.40 12.31 -2.91
C ARG A 14 15.68 12.17 -1.57
N PHE A 15 14.44 11.68 -1.60
CA PHE A 15 13.76 11.18 -0.41
C PHE A 15 13.70 9.66 -0.45
N ARG A 16 14.23 9.02 0.59
CA ARG A 16 14.15 7.58 0.78
C ARG A 16 13.27 7.29 1.97
N MET A 17 12.13 6.65 1.73
CA MET A 17 11.28 6.10 2.78
C MET A 17 11.45 4.60 2.85
N SER A 18 11.56 4.06 4.06
CA SER A 18 11.82 2.63 4.26
C SER A 18 11.44 2.16 5.65
N SER A 19 11.01 0.91 5.77
CA SER A 19 10.64 0.28 7.04
C SER A 19 11.83 -0.20 7.88
N TYR A 20 13.02 -0.35 7.31
CA TYR A 20 14.20 -0.85 8.04
C TYR A 20 15.00 0.25 8.74
N HIS A 21 14.83 1.50 8.34
CA HIS A 21 15.42 2.62 9.07
C HIS A 21 14.50 3.00 10.23
N MET A 22 15.07 3.24 11.41
CA MET A 22 14.32 3.65 12.60
C MET A 22 14.32 5.16 12.84
N LYS A 23 15.32 5.88 12.29
CA LYS A 23 15.52 7.32 12.55
C LYS A 23 15.62 8.08 11.23
N LYS A 24 15.12 9.32 11.23
CA LYS A 24 15.35 10.27 10.13
C LYS A 24 16.85 10.58 10.05
N LYS A 25 17.43 10.46 8.86
CA LYS A 25 18.82 10.87 8.59
C LYS A 25 18.83 11.90 7.48
N LEU A 26 19.44 13.05 7.75
CA LEU A 26 19.58 14.13 6.81
C LEU A 26 21.01 14.15 6.26
N SER A 27 21.12 14.26 4.95
CA SER A 27 22.38 14.51 4.22
C SER A 27 22.09 15.54 3.16
N THR A 28 23.09 16.28 2.71
CA THR A 28 22.96 17.39 1.75
C THR A 28 22.11 17.04 0.54
N PHE A 29 22.24 15.83 -0.02
CA PHE A 29 21.52 15.42 -1.23
C PHE A 29 20.44 14.37 -0.98
N MET A 30 20.30 13.89 0.26
CA MET A 30 19.40 12.78 0.56
C MET A 30 18.84 12.87 1.96
N VAL A 31 17.53 12.66 2.08
CA VAL A 31 16.90 12.38 3.37
C VAL A 31 16.40 10.96 3.37
N THR A 32 16.69 10.25 4.45
CA THR A 32 16.11 8.95 4.74
C THR A 32 15.10 9.11 5.87
N MET A 33 13.88 8.62 5.65
CA MET A 33 12.77 8.68 6.58
C MET A 33 12.29 7.26 6.93
N PRO A 34 12.06 6.97 8.22
CA PRO A 34 11.43 5.72 8.64
C PRO A 34 9.95 5.73 8.23
N VAL A 35 9.40 4.56 7.90
CA VAL A 35 7.96 4.37 7.69
C VAL A 35 7.50 3.14 8.47
N SER A 36 6.53 3.32 9.36
CA SER A 36 5.74 2.23 9.93
C SER A 36 4.50 2.00 9.08
N MET A 37 4.15 0.73 8.89
CA MET A 37 2.97 0.31 8.13
C MET A 37 2.14 -0.62 9.00
N ASN A 38 0.82 -0.55 8.85
CA ASN A 38 -0.09 -1.44 9.53
C ASN A 38 -0.19 -2.78 8.78
N MET A 39 -0.77 -3.79 9.44
CA MET A 39 -1.03 -5.07 8.80
C MET A 39 -2.10 -4.89 7.71
N GLY A 40 -1.80 -5.35 6.48
CA GLY A 40 -2.71 -5.27 5.33
C GLY A 40 -2.38 -4.15 4.33
N TRP A 41 -3.40 -3.60 3.70
CA TRP A 41 -3.26 -2.52 2.73
C TRP A 41 -3.10 -1.17 3.43
N ASN A 42 -2.06 -0.43 3.05
CA ASN A 42 -1.76 0.89 3.61
C ASN A 42 -1.83 1.95 2.51
N GLN A 43 -2.28 3.15 2.86
CA GLN A 43 -2.14 4.35 2.04
C GLN A 43 -1.03 5.21 2.61
N LEU A 44 -0.03 5.52 1.78
CA LEU A 44 1.06 6.40 2.13
C LEU A 44 0.87 7.72 1.40
N HIS A 45 0.72 8.81 2.16
CA HIS A 45 0.71 10.17 1.62
C HIS A 45 2.04 10.84 1.92
N MET A 46 2.66 11.41 0.89
CA MET A 46 3.93 12.11 1.01
C MET A 46 3.75 13.55 0.55
N ASN A 47 3.77 14.49 1.49
CA ASN A 47 3.78 15.90 1.17
C ASN A 47 5.21 16.32 0.76
N LEU A 48 5.49 16.27 -0.54
CA LEU A 48 6.82 16.55 -1.08
C LEU A 48 7.26 17.98 -0.79
N ALA A 49 6.35 18.95 -0.86
CA ALA A 49 6.64 20.37 -0.64
C ALA A 49 7.02 20.66 0.82
N GLU A 50 6.27 20.10 1.76
CA GLU A 50 6.58 20.24 3.18
C GLU A 50 7.90 19.53 3.52
N PHE A 51 8.12 18.33 3.00
CA PHE A 51 9.37 17.61 3.24
C PHE A 51 10.60 18.32 2.69
N THR A 52 10.52 19.00 1.54
CA THR A 52 11.64 19.82 1.03
C THR A 52 11.93 21.01 1.94
N ILE A 53 10.89 21.71 2.40
CA ILE A 53 11.05 22.89 3.26
C ILE A 53 11.65 22.47 4.62
N THR A 54 11.08 21.46 5.27
CA THR A 54 11.55 21.00 6.60
C THR A 54 12.94 20.36 6.55
N SER A 55 13.35 19.81 5.42
CA SER A 55 14.61 19.06 5.32
C SER A 55 15.77 19.88 4.78
N PHE A 56 15.50 20.75 3.81
CA PHE A 56 16.55 21.47 3.07
C PHE A 56 16.37 22.98 3.11
N ASN A 57 15.28 23.48 3.72
CA ASN A 57 14.89 24.89 3.70
C ASN A 57 14.74 25.47 2.29
N THR A 58 14.40 24.61 1.32
CA THR A 58 14.15 24.99 -0.08
C THR A 58 12.74 24.58 -0.52
N THR A 59 12.26 25.18 -1.61
CA THR A 59 10.91 24.92 -2.15
C THR A 59 10.94 23.80 -3.19
N TYR A 60 9.95 22.91 -3.14
CA TYR A 60 9.74 21.86 -4.14
C TYR A 60 9.34 22.46 -5.50
N VAL A 61 9.96 21.99 -6.57
CA VAL A 61 9.64 22.41 -7.96
C VAL A 61 8.99 21.26 -8.71
N GLU A 62 9.70 20.15 -8.86
CA GLU A 62 9.21 19.01 -9.64
C GLU A 62 9.75 17.68 -9.12
N THR A 63 9.03 16.60 -9.45
CA THR A 63 9.47 15.22 -9.26
C THR A 63 9.99 14.67 -10.57
N VAL A 64 11.28 14.35 -10.61
CA VAL A 64 11.98 13.83 -11.79
C VAL A 64 11.77 12.32 -11.94
N CYS A 65 11.81 11.58 -10.83
CA CYS A 65 11.77 10.12 -10.89
C CYS A 65 11.26 9.51 -9.58
N ILE A 66 10.29 8.59 -9.69
CA ILE A 66 9.87 7.72 -8.58
C ILE A 66 10.54 6.37 -8.72
N LYS A 67 11.03 5.84 -7.60
CA LYS A 67 11.57 4.48 -7.51
C LYS A 67 10.90 3.72 -6.39
N VAL A 68 10.40 2.54 -6.73
CA VAL A 68 9.86 1.59 -5.77
C VAL A 68 10.77 0.38 -5.72
N HIS A 69 11.15 -0.02 -4.50
CA HIS A 69 11.98 -1.20 -4.25
C HIS A 69 11.10 -2.45 -4.08
N ALA A 70 11.73 -3.62 -4.08
CA ALA A 70 11.05 -4.92 -3.94
C ALA A 70 10.31 -5.07 -2.59
N ASN A 71 9.61 -6.20 -2.42
CA ASN A 71 8.83 -6.56 -1.23
C ASN A 71 7.64 -5.63 -0.93
N CYS A 72 6.97 -5.13 -1.96
CA CYS A 72 5.71 -4.41 -1.82
C CYS A 72 4.69 -4.89 -2.86
N ARG A 73 3.39 -4.80 -2.52
CA ARG A 73 2.29 -4.95 -3.47
C ARG A 73 1.72 -3.56 -3.71
N LEU A 74 1.85 -3.07 -4.93
CA LEU A 74 1.32 -1.77 -5.30
C LEU A 74 -0.05 -1.94 -5.91
N ARG A 75 -1.01 -1.15 -5.42
CA ARG A 75 -2.32 -1.01 -6.06
C ARG A 75 -2.31 0.17 -7.03
N ARG A 76 -1.88 1.35 -6.53
CA ARG A 76 -1.89 2.63 -7.25
C ARG A 76 -0.81 3.55 -6.72
N ILE A 77 -0.26 4.37 -7.61
CA ILE A 77 0.59 5.52 -7.30
C ILE A 77 0.04 6.68 -8.15
N TYR A 78 -0.21 7.82 -7.51
CA TYR A 78 -0.69 9.02 -8.18
C TYR A 78 -0.13 10.26 -7.48
N PHE A 79 -0.12 11.38 -8.20
CA PHE A 79 0.13 12.69 -7.62
C PHE A 79 -1.21 13.38 -7.38
N SER A 80 -1.27 14.18 -6.32
CA SER A 80 -2.42 14.99 -5.97
C SER A 80 -1.94 16.32 -5.42
N ASP A 81 -2.64 17.39 -5.78
CA ASP A 81 -2.33 18.74 -5.29
C ASP A 81 -2.74 18.92 -3.82
N GLN A 82 -3.76 18.17 -3.39
CA GLN A 82 -4.32 18.21 -2.04
C GLN A 82 -4.57 16.81 -1.49
N LEU A 83 -4.72 16.71 -0.18
CA LEU A 83 -5.12 15.49 0.50
C LEU A 83 -6.63 15.28 0.34
N TYR A 84 -7.03 14.48 -0.64
CA TYR A 84 -8.44 14.12 -0.81
C TYR A 84 -8.85 13.06 0.22
N ILE A 85 -9.99 13.28 0.86
CA ILE A 85 -10.66 12.30 1.70
C ILE A 85 -11.42 11.32 0.78
N ASP A 86 -11.52 10.05 1.18
CA ASP A 86 -12.08 8.95 0.38
C ASP A 86 -13.40 9.28 -0.33
N ASP A 87 -14.28 10.08 0.27
CA ASP A 87 -15.59 10.43 -0.30
C ASP A 87 -15.51 11.43 -1.47
N GLN A 88 -14.42 12.20 -1.56
CA GLN A 88 -14.20 13.20 -2.61
C GLN A 88 -13.49 12.62 -3.84
N LEU A 89 -12.90 11.43 -3.71
CA LEU A 89 -12.25 10.77 -4.83
C LEU A 89 -13.29 10.18 -5.79
N PRO A 90 -13.06 10.19 -7.11
CA PRO A 90 -13.93 9.49 -8.06
C PRO A 90 -13.98 7.99 -7.71
N LYS A 91 -15.11 7.30 -7.95
CA LYS A 91 -15.30 5.85 -7.65
C LYS A 91 -14.17 4.93 -8.16
N SER A 92 -13.45 5.35 -9.19
CA SER A 92 -12.26 4.66 -9.68
C SER A 92 -11.10 4.69 -8.69
N TYR A 93 -10.94 5.77 -7.92
CA TYR A 93 -9.88 6.02 -6.94
C TYR A 93 -10.31 5.72 -5.49
N ILE A 94 -11.61 5.85 -5.15
CA ILE A 94 -12.13 5.54 -3.80
C ILE A 94 -11.61 4.18 -3.32
N ASN A 95 -11.16 4.17 -2.07
CA ASN A 95 -10.78 3.00 -1.31
C ASN A 95 -11.89 1.95 -1.26
N ARG A 96 -11.83 0.98 -2.18
CA ARG A 96 -12.34 -0.38 -1.92
C ARG A 96 -11.50 -1.15 -0.89
N MET A 97 -10.62 -0.47 -0.14
CA MET A 97 -9.77 -1.10 0.87
C MET A 97 -10.57 -1.68 2.04
N HIS A 98 -11.75 -1.12 2.36
CA HIS A 98 -12.62 -1.65 3.43
C HIS A 98 -13.62 -2.73 2.98
N ARG A 99 -13.75 -3.03 1.68
CA ARG A 99 -14.79 -3.95 1.18
C ARG A 99 -14.32 -5.35 0.82
N THR A 100 -13.05 -5.67 1.02
CA THR A 100 -12.60 -7.05 1.03
C THR A 100 -11.60 -7.20 2.17
N ILE A 101 -12.06 -7.41 3.41
CA ILE A 101 -11.97 -8.78 3.95
C ILE A 101 -12.10 -9.73 2.77
N ASP A 102 -10.96 -10.23 2.28
CA ASP A 102 -10.98 -11.33 1.36
C ASP A 102 -11.88 -12.39 2.01
N LEU A 103 -13.11 -12.53 1.54
CA LEU A 103 -13.78 -13.81 1.51
C LEU A 103 -12.85 -14.64 0.64
N ARG A 104 -11.81 -15.19 1.27
CA ARG A 104 -11.02 -16.27 0.72
C ARG A 104 -12.07 -17.34 0.52
N GLU A 105 -12.68 -17.39 -0.67
CA GLU A 105 -13.65 -18.43 -0.98
C GLU A 105 -12.89 -19.72 -0.72
N GLU A 106 -13.31 -20.45 0.32
CA GLU A 106 -12.75 -21.75 0.63
C GLU A 106 -12.80 -22.55 -0.69
N PRO A 107 -11.64 -23.01 -1.17
CA PRO A 107 -11.59 -23.53 -2.51
C PRO A 107 -12.54 -24.73 -2.60
N LYS A 108 -13.45 -24.69 -3.59
CA LYS A 108 -14.61 -25.60 -3.75
C LYS A 108 -14.25 -27.10 -3.75
N TYR A 109 -12.97 -27.46 -3.81
CA TYR A 109 -12.49 -28.83 -3.66
C TYR A 109 -12.68 -29.40 -2.25
N LEU A 110 -12.76 -28.56 -1.19
CA LEU A 110 -12.99 -29.02 0.18
C LEU A 110 -14.44 -29.49 0.42
N MET A 111 -15.39 -29.02 -0.38
CA MET A 111 -16.83 -29.34 -0.25
C MET A 111 -17.20 -30.71 -0.81
N ARG A 112 -16.30 -31.39 -1.52
CA ARG A 112 -16.63 -32.60 -2.31
C ARG A 112 -16.59 -33.93 -1.53
N LYS A 113 -16.43 -33.94 -0.20
CA LYS A 113 -16.23 -35.19 0.56
C LYS A 113 -17.34 -35.62 1.53
N LYS A 114 -18.54 -35.04 1.50
CA LYS A 114 -19.67 -35.55 2.30
C LYS A 114 -20.98 -35.59 1.53
N ALA A 115 -21.07 -36.49 0.57
CA ALA A 115 -22.35 -36.98 0.04
C ALA A 115 -22.14 -38.36 -0.60
N ALA A 116 -21.98 -39.37 0.24
CA ALA A 116 -22.31 -40.74 -0.12
C ALA A 116 -23.19 -41.27 1.01
N ASN A 117 -24.50 -41.22 0.78
CA ASN A 117 -25.49 -41.93 1.60
C ASN A 117 -25.15 -43.42 1.58
N VAL A 118 -25.06 -44.04 2.76
CA VAL A 118 -25.24 -45.47 2.90
C VAL A 118 -26.65 -45.67 3.45
N ASP A 119 -27.58 -45.96 2.54
CA ASP A 119 -28.92 -46.41 2.89
C ASP A 119 -28.83 -47.77 3.59
N LYS A 120 -29.04 -47.81 4.91
CA LYS A 120 -29.38 -49.06 5.60
C LYS A 120 -30.88 -49.27 5.51
N LYS A 121 -31.30 -50.07 4.52
CA LYS A 121 -32.66 -50.61 4.43
C LYS A 121 -33.04 -51.31 5.73
N SER A 122 -34.19 -50.91 6.26
CA SER A 122 -34.95 -51.57 7.30
C SER A 122 -35.44 -52.94 6.84
N THR A 123 -35.25 -53.97 7.66
CA THR A 123 -36.11 -55.15 7.65
C THR A 123 -36.52 -55.45 9.08
N THR A 124 -37.74 -55.06 9.42
CA THR A 124 -38.53 -55.65 10.50
C THR A 124 -38.86 -57.08 10.10
N ASP A 125 -38.57 -58.07 10.95
CA ASP A 125 -39.36 -59.29 10.95
C ASP A 125 -39.51 -59.85 12.37
N LYS A 126 -40.72 -60.35 12.60
CA LYS A 126 -41.34 -60.69 13.89
C LYS A 126 -40.95 -62.10 14.35
N LEU A 127 -40.71 -62.27 15.65
CA LEU A 127 -41.39 -63.23 16.55
C LEU A 127 -40.83 -63.09 17.97
#